data_AF-Q09JQ1-F1
#
_entry.id   AF-Q09JQ1-F1
#
_cell.length_a   1.000
_cell.length_b   1.000
_cell.length_c   1.000
_cell.angle_alpha   90.00
_cell.angle_beta   90.00
_cell.angle_gamma   90.00
#
_symmetry.space_group_name_H-M   'P 1'
#
loop_
_entity.id
_entity.type
_entity.pdbx_description
1 polymer ?
#
loop_
_entity_poly.entity_id
_entity_poly.type
_entity_poly.pdbx_seq_one_letter_code
_entity_poly.pdbx_strand_id
1 'polypeptide(L)'
;QFSQCSIDQIRYFFGLDASSCLGEKNVHHNYTKMTRRFPGEEDLDLDTLCYIVYGKVMKNVVHDKKQKLENCTMACGEQGAQLYDTYRMALPDGYPCGSDYPEGKVCINGRCVHKSKVFKRTRTKISTK
;
A
#
# COMPACT_ATOMS: atom_id res chain seq x y z
N GLN A 1 7.22 4.13 -6.84
CA GLN A 1 8.49 4.43 -7.55
C GLN A 1 8.33 5.81 -8.17
N PHE A 2 9.35 6.67 -8.12
CA PHE A 2 9.28 8.01 -8.71
C PHE A 2 9.79 7.99 -10.15
N SER A 3 9.20 8.82 -11.01
CA SER A 3 9.73 9.06 -12.36
C SER A 3 11.05 9.83 -12.29
N GLN A 4 11.86 9.77 -13.35
CA GLN A 4 13.10 10.56 -13.40
C GLN A 4 12.82 12.06 -13.27
N CYS A 5 11.76 12.55 -13.92
CA CYS A 5 11.31 13.94 -13.80
C CYS A 5 11.02 14.32 -12.33
N SER A 6 10.29 13.47 -11.59
CA SER A 6 10.01 13.70 -10.16
C SER A 6 11.28 13.75 -9.32
N ILE A 7 12.24 12.87 -9.61
CA ILE A 7 13.54 12.85 -8.91
C ILE A 7 14.31 14.15 -9.16
N ASP A 8 14.34 14.61 -10.41
CA ASP A 8 15.07 15.82 -10.79
C ASP A 8 14.43 17.08 -10.20
N GLN A 9 13.09 17.15 -10.17
CA GLN A 9 12.35 18.24 -9.51
C GLN A 9 12.60 18.27 -8.00
N ILE A 10 12.60 17.11 -7.33
CA ILE A 10 12.91 17.04 -5.90
C ILE A 10 14.34 17.50 -5.63
N ARG A 11 15.31 17.07 -6.43
CA ARG A 11 16.72 17.51 -6.29
C ARG A 11 16.87 19.01 -6.48
N TYR A 12 16.23 19.56 -7.50
CA TYR A 12 16.22 20.99 -7.74
C TYR A 12 15.62 21.75 -6.55
N PHE A 13 14.46 21.31 -6.05
CA PHE A 13 13.78 21.93 -4.91
C PHE A 13 14.66 21.93 -3.65
N PHE A 14 15.34 20.83 -3.35
CA PHE A 14 16.27 20.74 -2.21
C PHE A 14 17.52 21.64 -2.34
N GLY A 15 17.80 22.17 -3.54
CA GLY A 15 18.85 23.17 -3.76
C GLY A 15 18.39 24.61 -3.49
N LEU A 16 17.11 24.85 -3.23
CA LEU A 16 16.56 26.18 -2.97
C LEU A 16 16.54 26.48 -1.47
N ASP A 17 16.82 27.74 -1.11
CA ASP A 17 16.76 28.22 0.28
C ASP A 17 15.37 28.02 0.92
N ALA A 18 14.32 28.05 0.11
CA ALA A 18 12.94 27.79 0.55
C ALA A 18 12.73 26.38 1.15
N SER A 19 13.62 25.43 0.86
CA SER A 19 13.56 24.06 1.39
C SER A 19 14.41 23.85 2.65
N SER A 20 15.15 24.87 3.09
CA SER A 20 16.14 24.78 4.19
C SER A 20 15.56 24.22 5.50
N CYS A 21 14.31 24.54 5.81
CA CYS A 21 13.63 24.07 7.02
C CYS A 21 13.46 22.53 7.07
N LEU A 22 13.47 21.84 5.93
CA LEU A 22 13.39 20.37 5.86
C LEU A 22 14.71 19.69 6.26
N GLY A 23 15.82 20.43 6.24
CA GLY A 23 17.13 19.94 6.67
C GLY A 23 17.35 20.05 8.18
N GLU A 24 16.48 20.76 8.90
CA GLU A 24 16.59 20.93 10.34
C GLU A 24 16.31 19.61 11.06
N LYS A 25 17.18 19.27 12.01
CA LYS A 25 16.99 18.07 12.83
C LYS A 25 15.77 18.26 13.71
N ASN A 26 14.79 17.36 13.58
CA ASN A 26 13.66 17.33 14.50
C ASN A 26 14.16 16.98 15.91
N VAL A 27 14.12 17.95 16.82
CA VAL A 27 14.53 17.83 18.24
C VAL A 27 13.38 17.35 19.13
N HIS A 28 12.16 17.26 18.60
CA HIS A 28 11.02 16.77 19.36
C HIS A 28 11.04 15.24 19.43
N HIS A 29 11.12 14.70 20.64
CA HIS A 29 11.13 13.26 20.89
C HIS A 29 9.74 12.59 20.80
N ASN A 30 8.67 13.36 20.61
CA ASN A 30 7.29 12.86 20.47
C ASN A 30 6.97 12.38 19.04
N TYR A 31 7.88 11.64 18.41
CA TYR A 31 7.56 11.00 17.14
C TYR A 31 6.77 9.72 17.40
N THR A 32 5.65 9.55 16.68
CA THR A 32 4.99 8.26 16.60
C THR A 32 5.96 7.28 15.96
N LYS A 33 6.33 6.23 16.70
CA LYS A 33 7.24 5.21 16.20
C LYS A 33 6.62 4.56 14.96
N MET A 34 7.30 4.64 13.84
CA MET A 34 6.88 3.96 12.62
C MET A 34 6.81 2.44 12.87
N THR A 35 5.70 1.85 12.44
CA THR A 35 5.59 0.40 12.38
C THR A 35 6.53 -0.15 11.31
N ARG A 36 7.08 -1.34 11.56
CA ARG A 36 7.84 -2.12 10.56
C ARG A 36 6.96 -3.09 9.79
N ARG A 37 5.69 -3.19 10.16
CA ARG A 37 4.72 -4.05 9.50
C ARG A 37 4.20 -3.36 8.25
N PHE A 38 3.84 -4.15 7.26
CA PHE A 38 3.14 -3.61 6.10
C PHE A 38 1.69 -3.29 6.45
N PRO A 39 1.04 -2.32 5.78
CA PRO A 39 -0.34 -1.94 6.10
C PRO A 39 -1.34 -3.10 5.97
N GLY A 40 -1.12 -4.02 5.02
CA GLY A 40 -1.96 -5.22 4.85
C GLY A 40 -1.64 -6.37 5.79
N GLU A 41 -0.66 -6.24 6.69
CA GLU A 41 -0.44 -7.19 7.80
C GLU A 41 -1.33 -6.89 9.01
N GLU A 42 -2.10 -5.80 8.98
CA GLU A 42 -3.15 -5.53 9.97
C GLU A 42 -4.45 -6.26 9.59
N ASP A 43 -5.31 -6.52 10.58
CA ASP A 43 -6.62 -7.16 10.38
C ASP A 43 -7.59 -6.18 9.69
N LEU A 44 -7.30 -5.91 8.41
CA LEU A 44 -8.06 -5.01 7.57
C LEU A 44 -9.13 -5.78 6.79
N ASP A 45 -10.38 -5.51 7.14
CA ASP A 45 -11.53 -6.00 6.40
C ASP A 45 -11.66 -5.31 5.02
N LEU A 46 -12.07 -6.07 4.00
CA LEU A 46 -12.15 -5.59 2.62
C LEU A 46 -13.30 -4.60 2.41
N ASP A 47 -14.43 -4.78 3.10
CA ASP A 47 -15.54 -3.83 3.05
C ASP A 47 -15.11 -2.48 3.66
N THR A 48 -14.36 -2.54 4.76
CA THR A 48 -13.74 -1.37 5.41
C THR A 48 -12.75 -0.66 4.46
N LEU A 49 -11.91 -1.41 3.75
CA LEU A 49 -10.98 -0.83 2.77
C LEU A 49 -11.72 -0.12 1.62
N CYS A 50 -12.78 -0.73 1.09
CA CYS A 50 -13.62 -0.09 0.09
C CYS A 50 -14.25 1.22 0.60
N TYR A 51 -14.73 1.23 1.84
CA TYR A 51 -15.29 2.42 2.47
C TYR A 51 -14.24 3.54 2.66
N ILE A 52 -13.03 3.19 3.10
CA ILE A 52 -11.94 4.17 3.26
C ILE A 52 -11.63 4.87 1.94
N VAL A 53 -11.55 4.13 0.83
CA VAL A 53 -11.17 4.67 -0.48
C VAL A 53 -12.32 5.38 -1.16
N TYR A 54 -13.51 4.78 -1.17
CA TYR A 54 -14.64 5.21 -1.99
C TYR A 54 -15.87 5.67 -1.23
N GLY A 55 -15.92 5.55 0.10
CA GLY A 55 -17.11 5.88 0.90
C GLY A 55 -17.54 7.35 0.82
N LYS A 56 -16.64 8.25 0.38
CA LYS A 56 -16.97 9.67 0.11
C LYS A 56 -17.66 9.90 -1.23
N VAL A 57 -17.52 8.98 -2.18
CA VAL A 57 -17.99 9.13 -3.58
C VAL A 57 -19.05 8.11 -3.96
N MET A 58 -19.14 6.99 -3.25
CA MET A 58 -20.14 5.93 -3.44
C MET A 58 -20.89 5.67 -2.14
N LYS A 59 -22.22 5.59 -2.21
CA LYS A 59 -23.06 5.21 -1.06
C LYS A 59 -22.97 3.70 -0.85
N ASN A 60 -22.99 3.27 0.41
CA ASN A 60 -23.02 1.85 0.79
C ASN A 60 -22.00 0.98 0.02
N VAL A 61 -20.78 1.49 -0.14
CA VAL A 61 -19.74 0.78 -0.87
C VAL A 61 -19.28 -0.45 -0.09
N VAL A 62 -19.16 -1.58 -0.79
CA VAL A 62 -18.74 -2.87 -0.25
C VAL A 62 -17.78 -3.54 -1.22
N HIS A 63 -17.03 -4.52 -0.73
CA HIS A 63 -16.23 -5.41 -1.57
C HIS A 63 -17.15 -6.34 -2.38
N ASP A 64 -16.95 -6.38 -3.70
CA ASP A 64 -17.68 -7.27 -4.59
C ASP A 64 -17.13 -8.70 -4.49
N LYS A 65 -17.75 -9.48 -3.61
CA LYS A 65 -17.41 -10.89 -3.35
C LYS A 65 -17.62 -11.81 -4.56
N LYS A 66 -18.32 -11.35 -5.62
CA LYS A 66 -18.48 -12.13 -6.86
C LYS A 66 -17.20 -12.11 -7.70
N GLN A 67 -16.36 -11.10 -7.51
CA GLN A 67 -15.08 -11.00 -8.19
C GLN A 67 -13.98 -11.60 -7.33
N LYS A 68 -13.24 -12.55 -7.91
CA LYS A 68 -12.08 -13.15 -7.25
C LYS A 68 -10.97 -12.10 -7.11
N LEU A 69 -10.23 -12.21 -6.02
CA LEU A 69 -9.01 -11.45 -5.81
C LEU A 69 -7.94 -11.98 -6.77
N GLU A 70 -7.66 -11.23 -7.82
CA GLU A 70 -6.66 -11.57 -8.82
C GLU A 70 -5.51 -10.56 -8.75
N ASN A 71 -4.27 -11.07 -8.70
CA ASN A 71 -3.07 -10.23 -8.70
C ASN A 71 -3.12 -9.05 -7.71
N CYS A 72 -3.52 -9.33 -6.46
CA CYS A 72 -3.61 -8.29 -5.43
C CYS A 72 -4.53 -7.12 -5.80
N THR A 73 -5.55 -7.40 -6.60
CA THR A 73 -6.59 -6.45 -6.97
C THR A 73 -7.92 -6.95 -6.45
N MET A 74 -8.71 -6.03 -5.91
CA MET A 74 -10.09 -6.27 -5.47
C MET A 74 -11.03 -5.34 -6.23
N ALA A 75 -12.33 -5.66 -6.20
CA ALA A 75 -13.38 -4.81 -6.75
C ALA A 75 -14.25 -4.26 -5.62
N CYS A 76 -14.51 -2.97 -5.64
CA CYS A 76 -15.45 -2.29 -4.76
C CYS A 76 -16.65 -1.82 -5.57
N GLY A 77 -17.86 -1.94 -5.04
CA GLY A 77 -19.07 -1.47 -5.71
C GLY A 77 -20.13 -1.05 -4.70
N GLU A 78 -21.15 -0.34 -5.16
CA GLU A 78 -22.32 -0.05 -4.34
C GLU A 78 -23.13 -1.33 -4.10
N GLN A 79 -23.59 -1.52 -2.86
CA GLN A 79 -24.37 -2.69 -2.50
C GLN A 79 -25.63 -2.80 -3.37
N GLY A 80 -25.74 -3.89 -4.13
CA GLY A 80 -26.89 -4.14 -5.03
C GLY A 80 -26.74 -3.56 -6.45
N ALA A 81 -25.64 -2.87 -6.75
CA ALA A 81 -25.33 -2.40 -8.10
C ALA A 81 -24.94 -3.57 -9.04
N GLN A 82 -25.07 -3.35 -10.36
CA GLN A 82 -24.66 -4.33 -11.36
C GLN A 82 -23.13 -4.36 -11.52
N LEU A 83 -22.59 -5.44 -12.10
CA LEU A 83 -21.15 -5.71 -12.29
C LEU A 83 -20.37 -4.54 -12.94
N TYR A 84 -21.04 -3.72 -13.74
CA TYR A 84 -20.44 -2.61 -14.48
C TYR A 84 -20.12 -1.39 -13.61
N ASP A 85 -20.64 -1.32 -12.38
CA ASP A 85 -20.44 -0.20 -11.46
C ASP A 85 -19.31 -0.46 -10.43
N THR A 86 -18.40 -1.39 -10.75
CA THR A 86 -17.33 -1.80 -9.83
C THR A 86 -16.00 -1.13 -10.15
N TYR A 87 -15.37 -0.56 -9.13
CA TYR A 87 -14.06 0.06 -9.19
C TYR A 87 -13.00 -0.92 -8.70
N ARG A 88 -11.96 -1.12 -9.50
CA ARG A 88 -10.84 -1.99 -9.14
C ARG A 88 -9.78 -1.19 -8.39
N MET A 89 -9.27 -1.76 -7.31
CA MET A 89 -8.17 -1.18 -6.56
C MET A 89 -7.16 -2.23 -6.12
N ALA A 90 -5.91 -1.81 -5.96
CA ALA A 90 -4.86 -2.65 -5.43
C ALA A 90 -5.01 -2.83 -3.92
N LEU A 91 -4.80 -4.05 -3.45
CA LEU A 91 -4.67 -4.38 -2.04
C LEU A 91 -3.37 -3.82 -1.48
N PRO A 92 -3.36 -3.41 -0.20
CA PRO A 92 -2.17 -2.89 0.44
C PRO A 92 -1.05 -3.94 0.49
N ASP A 93 0.19 -3.47 0.48
CA ASP A 93 1.35 -4.34 0.69
C ASP A 93 1.20 -5.12 2.00
N GLY A 94 1.64 -6.38 2.02
CA GLY A 94 1.47 -7.30 3.14
C GLY A 94 0.15 -8.05 3.17
N TYR A 95 -0.87 -7.59 2.43
CA TYR A 95 -2.18 -8.26 2.43
C TYR A 95 -2.02 -9.68 1.88
N PRO A 96 -2.60 -10.71 2.50
CA PRO A 96 -2.46 -12.07 2.01
C PRO A 96 -3.02 -12.22 0.57
N CYS A 97 -2.59 -13.22 -0.21
CA CYS A 97 -3.10 -13.41 -1.58
C CYS A 97 -2.90 -14.84 -2.12
N GLY A 98 -3.62 -15.20 -3.19
CA GLY A 98 -3.54 -16.51 -3.85
C GLY A 98 -4.89 -17.24 -3.81
N SER A 99 -5.00 -18.34 -4.57
CA SER A 99 -6.29 -18.89 -5.04
C SER A 99 -7.33 -19.15 -3.96
N ASP A 100 -6.95 -19.39 -2.69
CA ASP A 100 -7.82 -19.34 -1.49
C ASP A 100 -6.97 -19.10 -0.21
N TYR A 101 -5.98 -18.21 -0.28
CA TYR A 101 -4.98 -17.88 0.77
C TYR A 101 -4.11 -19.03 1.34
N PRO A 102 -3.42 -19.83 0.51
CA PRO A 102 -2.40 -20.75 1.00
C PRO A 102 -1.26 -19.97 1.71
N GLU A 103 -0.83 -20.47 2.86
CA GLU A 103 0.16 -19.82 3.72
C GLU A 103 1.40 -19.35 2.95
N GLY A 104 1.79 -18.09 3.19
CA GLY A 104 3.09 -17.59 2.75
C GLY A 104 3.13 -16.89 1.40
N LYS A 105 1.99 -16.41 0.86
CA LYS A 105 1.96 -15.39 -0.21
C LYS A 105 1.30 -14.09 0.27
N VAL A 106 1.85 -12.96 -0.14
CA VAL A 106 1.41 -11.61 0.21
C VAL A 106 1.51 -10.67 -0.99
N CYS A 107 0.74 -9.60 -0.95
CA CYS A 107 0.77 -8.52 -1.90
C CYS A 107 1.99 -7.64 -1.67
N ILE A 108 2.76 -7.39 -2.74
CA ILE A 108 3.87 -6.43 -2.73
C ILE A 108 3.87 -5.72 -4.08
N ASN A 109 3.74 -4.39 -4.07
CA ASN A 109 3.65 -3.55 -5.27
C ASN A 109 2.61 -4.08 -6.27
N GLY A 110 1.41 -4.42 -5.79
CA GLY A 110 0.32 -4.92 -6.63
C GLY A 110 0.56 -6.30 -7.25
N ARG A 111 1.50 -7.10 -6.72
CA ARG A 111 1.76 -8.46 -7.18
C ARG A 111 1.68 -9.45 -6.03
N CYS A 112 1.12 -10.63 -6.31
CA CYS A 112 1.07 -11.72 -5.34
C CYS A 112 2.41 -12.48 -5.35
N VAL A 113 3.18 -12.37 -4.27
CA VAL A 113 4.54 -12.94 -4.17
C VAL A 113 4.68 -13.80 -2.91
N HIS A 114 5.62 -14.74 -2.92
CA HIS A 114 5.93 -15.51 -1.71
C HIS A 114 6.59 -14.63 -0.63
N LYS A 115 6.09 -14.70 0.60
CA LYS A 115 6.58 -13.98 1.78
C LYS A 115 8.08 -14.18 1.98
N SER A 116 8.58 -15.40 1.75
CA SER A 116 10.01 -15.74 1.85
C SER A 116 10.92 -14.95 0.88
N LYS A 117 10.39 -14.44 -0.23
CA LYS A 117 11.14 -13.61 -1.18
C LYS A 117 11.23 -12.13 -0.75
N VAL A 118 10.32 -11.70 0.13
CA VAL A 118 10.26 -10.32 0.64
C VAL A 118 11.28 -10.13 1.77
N PHE A 119 11.25 -11.01 2.77
CA PHE A 119 12.10 -10.90 3.97
C PHE A 119 13.57 -11.34 3.76
N LYS A 120 13.90 -11.95 2.61
CA LYS A 120 15.30 -12.26 2.26
C LYS A 120 16.11 -11.02 1.85
N ARG A 121 15.46 -9.94 1.39
CA ARG A 121 16.14 -8.71 0.95
C ARG A 121 16.64 -7.82 2.09
N THR A 122 16.06 -7.92 3.28
CA THR A 122 16.41 -7.09 4.44
C THR A 122 17.62 -7.60 5.24
N ARG A 123 18.19 -8.76 4.86
CA ARG A 123 19.38 -9.37 5.51
C ARG A 123 20.67 -9.22 4.71
N THR A 124 20.72 -8.36 3.68
CA THR A 124 22.01 -8.01 3.08
C THR A 124 22.74 -7.09 4.05
N LYS A 125 23.70 -7.66 4.78
CA LYS A 125 24.57 -7.01 5.76
C LYS A 125 25.05 -5.65 5.22
N ILE A 126 24.78 -4.59 5.97
CA ILE A 126 25.59 -3.37 5.92
C ILE A 126 26.98 -3.80 6.39
N SER A 127 27.86 -4.10 5.44
CA SER A 127 29.28 -4.30 5.68
C SER A 127 29.90 -2.92 5.84
N THR A 128 29.96 -2.42 7.07
CA THR A 128 30.84 -1.30 7.42
C THR A 128 32.28 -1.75 7.24
N LYS A 129 32.98 -1.16 6.27
CA LYS A 129 34.44 -1.02 6.29
C LYS A 129 34.77 0.34 6.87
#